data_AF-A0A7W5HGJ6-F1
#
_entry.id   AF-A0A7W5HGJ6-F1
#
_cell.length_a   1.000
_cell.length_b   1.000
_cell.length_c   1.000
_cell.angle_alpha   90.00
_cell.angle_beta   90.00
_cell.angle_gamma   90.00
#
_symmetry.space_group_name_H-M   'P 1'
#
loop_
_entity.id
_entity.type
_entity.pdbx_description
1 polymer ?
#
loop_
_entity_poly.entity_id
_entity_poly.type
_entity_poly.pdbx_seq_one_letter_code
_entity_poly.pdbx_strand_id
1 'polypeptide(L)'
;MKTFPVMRLTMLALVMLIAACGFRQRVYMPQDWIEGADGSYALGGEDWRITMPVMVVAKSDITLHPAITLSPGKHTVSITRARWVLHGQSIAPKDADYEGKPITGPTLLNLNWEFPKGTKAVDELGADSIIRLDMVVDGEPRSVDVPMVLKK
;
A
#
# COMPACT_ATOMS: atom_id res chain seq x y z
N MET A 1 -17.15 -10.56 59.89
CA MET A 1 -16.27 -9.94 58.88
C MET A 1 -16.74 -10.38 57.50
N LYS A 2 -17.20 -9.46 56.65
CA LYS A 2 -17.72 -9.75 55.30
C LYS A 2 -16.59 -9.58 54.28
N THR A 3 -16.23 -10.66 53.58
CA THR A 3 -15.27 -10.65 52.48
C THR A 3 -15.99 -10.29 51.17
N PHE A 4 -15.49 -9.26 50.48
CA PHE A 4 -15.99 -8.80 49.18
C PHE A 4 -15.37 -9.63 48.04
N PRO A 5 -16.13 -10.03 46.99
CA PRO A 5 -15.56 -10.66 45.80
C PRO A 5 -15.23 -9.58 44.75
N VAL A 6 -14.05 -8.96 44.86
CA VAL A 6 -13.57 -7.96 43.87
C VAL A 6 -12.85 -8.62 42.67
N MET A 7 -12.68 -9.94 42.69
CA MET A 7 -11.70 -10.61 41.82
C MET A 7 -12.25 -11.14 40.48
N ARG A 8 -13.45 -10.73 40.05
CA ARG A 8 -14.03 -11.18 38.76
C ARG A 8 -14.33 -10.07 37.75
N LEU A 9 -14.26 -8.79 38.12
CA LEU A 9 -14.63 -7.70 37.21
C LEU A 9 -13.49 -7.24 36.30
N THR A 10 -12.22 -7.40 36.69
CA THR A 10 -11.08 -6.87 35.94
C THR A 10 -10.73 -7.70 34.70
N MET A 11 -11.08 -8.99 34.68
CA MET A 11 -10.72 -9.88 33.57
C MET A 11 -11.62 -9.72 32.34
N LEU A 12 -12.86 -9.23 32.51
CA LEU A 12 -13.78 -8.98 31.38
C LEU A 12 -13.41 -7.71 30.59
N ALA A 13 -12.84 -6.70 31.27
CA ALA A 13 -12.47 -5.43 30.64
C ALA A 13 -11.24 -5.58 29.71
N LEU A 14 -10.31 -6.46 30.06
CA LEU A 14 -9.08 -6.66 29.26
C LEU A 14 -9.36 -7.36 27.92
N VAL A 15 -10.35 -8.27 27.87
CA VAL A 15 -10.73 -8.97 26.63
C VAL A 15 -11.48 -8.04 25.66
N MET A 16 -12.27 -7.08 26.16
CA MET A 16 -12.95 -6.09 25.29
C MET A 16 -11.98 -5.08 24.67
N LEU A 17 -10.90 -4.71 25.37
CA LEU A 17 -9.89 -3.76 24.84
C LEU A 17 -9.11 -4.33 23.64
N ILE A 18 -8.90 -5.65 23.59
CA ILE A 18 -8.20 -6.31 22.47
C ILE A 18 -9.14 -6.48 21.27
N ALA A 19 -10.44 -6.75 21.50
CA ALA A 19 -11.44 -6.80 20.43
C ALA A 19 -11.68 -5.42 19.77
N ALA A 20 -11.49 -4.32 20.51
CA ALA A 20 -11.67 -2.95 20.00
C ALA A 20 -10.53 -2.46 19.10
N CYS A 21 -9.35 -3.11 19.13
CA CYS A 21 -8.27 -2.84 18.17
C CYS A 21 -8.44 -3.58 16.83
N GLY A 22 -9.18 -4.70 16.81
CA GLY A 22 -9.30 -5.58 15.63
C GLY A 22 -10.15 -5.04 14.47
N PHE A 23 -10.94 -3.98 14.67
CA PHE A 23 -11.89 -3.48 13.65
C PHE A 23 -11.50 -2.15 12.99
N ARG A 24 -10.31 -1.62 13.26
CA ARG A 24 -9.91 -0.28 12.80
C ARG A 24 -9.06 -0.27 11.54
N GLN A 25 -8.88 -1.40 10.86
CA GLN A 25 -8.09 -1.47 9.63
C GLN A 25 -8.93 -2.02 8.47
N ARG A 26 -8.51 -1.70 7.24
CA ARG A 26 -8.95 -2.33 6.01
C ARG A 26 -7.73 -2.84 5.25
N VAL A 27 -7.89 -3.96 4.56
CA VAL A 27 -6.82 -4.61 3.81
C VAL A 27 -7.13 -4.48 2.33
N TYR A 28 -6.20 -3.94 1.57
CA TYR A 28 -6.32 -3.77 0.13
C TYR A 28 -5.27 -4.60 -0.59
N MET A 29 -5.61 -5.08 -1.78
CA MET A 29 -4.71 -5.84 -2.65
C MET A 29 -4.72 -5.24 -4.06
N PRO A 30 -3.60 -5.31 -4.79
CA PRO A 30 -3.58 -5.00 -6.22
C PRO A 30 -4.55 -5.90 -6.98
N GLN A 31 -5.41 -5.30 -7.80
CA GLN A 31 -6.34 -6.00 -8.67
C GLN A 31 -5.62 -6.50 -9.93
N ASP A 32 -6.00 -7.68 -10.42
CA ASP A 32 -5.48 -8.30 -11.65
C ASP A 32 -3.98 -8.65 -11.63
N TRP A 33 -3.36 -8.60 -10.45
CA TRP A 33 -1.97 -9.03 -10.23
C TRP A 33 -1.95 -10.49 -9.75
N ILE A 34 -0.83 -11.18 -9.99
CA ILE A 34 -0.68 -12.59 -9.62
C ILE A 34 -0.28 -12.70 -8.15
N GLU A 35 -1.09 -13.36 -7.33
CA GLU A 35 -0.77 -13.63 -5.91
C GLU A 35 0.28 -14.73 -5.80
N GLY A 36 1.38 -14.44 -5.10
CA GLY A 36 2.46 -15.36 -4.78
C GLY A 36 2.21 -16.12 -3.47
N ALA A 37 3.01 -17.16 -3.25
CA ALA A 37 2.93 -17.99 -2.04
C ALA A 37 3.28 -17.23 -0.74
N ASP A 38 3.98 -16.11 -0.85
CA ASP A 38 4.36 -15.22 0.25
C ASP A 38 3.29 -14.16 0.58
N GLY A 39 2.14 -14.20 -0.12
CA GLY A 39 1.06 -13.23 0.03
C GLY A 39 1.35 -11.87 -0.63
N SER A 40 2.43 -11.76 -1.42
CA SER A 40 2.68 -10.62 -2.29
C SER A 40 1.98 -10.78 -3.64
N TYR A 41 1.67 -9.65 -4.27
CA TYR A 41 1.08 -9.59 -5.61
C TYR A 41 2.15 -9.11 -6.57
N ALA A 42 2.24 -9.74 -7.74
CA ALA A 42 3.24 -9.43 -8.74
C ALA A 42 2.61 -9.05 -10.09
N LEU A 43 3.22 -8.05 -10.74
CA LEU A 43 3.00 -7.69 -12.13
C LEU A 43 4.35 -7.76 -12.88
N GLY A 44 4.33 -8.28 -14.10
CA GLY A 44 5.54 -8.51 -14.91
C GLY A 44 5.96 -9.98 -14.94
N GLY A 45 7.09 -10.24 -15.59
CA GLY A 45 7.62 -11.59 -15.84
C GLY A 45 8.76 -11.97 -14.89
N GLU A 46 9.57 -12.94 -15.32
CA GLU A 46 10.86 -13.26 -14.65
C GLU A 46 11.95 -12.23 -14.99
N ASP A 47 11.82 -11.59 -16.16
CA ASP A 47 12.82 -10.66 -16.69
C ASP A 47 12.82 -9.30 -15.98
N TRP A 48 11.65 -8.78 -15.62
CA TRP A 48 11.45 -7.64 -14.71
C TRP A 48 10.11 -7.82 -14.01
N ARG A 49 10.04 -7.38 -12.76
CA ARG A 49 8.89 -7.61 -11.88
C ARG A 49 8.66 -6.44 -10.95
N ILE A 50 7.39 -6.14 -10.71
CA ILE A 50 6.95 -5.26 -9.63
C ILE A 50 6.15 -6.12 -8.67
N THR A 51 6.47 -6.02 -7.38
CA THR A 51 5.74 -6.73 -6.33
C THR A 51 5.20 -5.75 -5.30
N MET A 52 4.07 -6.09 -4.72
CA MET A 52 3.44 -5.34 -3.65
C MET A 52 2.71 -6.30 -2.70
N PRO A 53 2.98 -6.28 -1.39
CA PRO A 53 2.18 -7.03 -0.43
C PRO A 53 0.79 -6.41 -0.29
N VAL A 54 -0.11 -7.10 0.41
CA VAL A 54 -1.36 -6.47 0.85
C VAL A 54 -1.06 -5.19 1.64
N MET A 55 -1.86 -4.16 1.40
CA MET A 55 -1.75 -2.88 2.09
C MET A 55 -2.77 -2.82 3.22
N VAL A 56 -2.28 -2.69 4.44
CA VAL A 56 -3.13 -2.54 5.63
C VAL A 56 -3.21 -1.06 5.97
N VAL A 57 -4.43 -0.52 5.97
CA VAL A 57 -4.68 0.91 6.18
C VAL A 57 -5.59 1.08 7.38
N ALA A 58 -5.21 1.90 8.36
CA ALA A 58 -6.12 2.20 9.45
C ALA A 58 -7.24 3.12 8.97
N LYS A 59 -8.46 2.91 9.48
CA LYS A 59 -9.66 3.72 9.20
C LYS A 59 -9.53 5.18 9.65
N SER A 60 -8.49 5.53 10.38
CA SER A 60 -8.16 6.89 10.79
C SER A 60 -7.01 7.50 10.00
N ASP A 61 -6.30 6.71 9.20
CA ASP A 61 -5.12 7.21 8.49
C ASP A 61 -5.55 8.17 7.39
N ILE A 62 -4.83 9.28 7.28
CA ILE A 62 -4.97 10.28 6.21
C ILE A 62 -3.79 10.21 5.22
N THR A 63 -2.99 9.14 5.32
CA THR A 63 -1.81 8.92 4.48
C THR A 63 -1.84 7.55 3.84
N LEU A 64 -1.20 7.41 2.68
CA LEU A 64 -1.02 6.16 1.95
C LEU A 64 0.46 5.82 1.84
N HIS A 65 0.83 4.59 2.21
CA HIS A 65 2.21 4.10 2.18
C HIS A 65 2.26 2.70 1.55
N PRO A 66 2.13 2.58 0.22
CA PRO A 66 2.19 1.28 -0.42
C PRO A 66 3.64 0.80 -0.51
N ALA A 67 3.87 -0.44 -0.07
CA ALA A 67 5.19 -1.07 -0.11
C ALA A 67 5.47 -1.69 -1.49
N ILE A 68 5.71 -0.87 -2.51
CA ILE A 68 5.98 -1.35 -3.87
C ILE A 68 7.46 -1.64 -4.03
N THR A 69 7.82 -2.86 -4.42
CA THR A 69 9.18 -3.25 -4.75
C THR A 69 9.33 -3.40 -6.25
N LEU A 70 10.32 -2.72 -6.82
CA LEU A 70 10.69 -2.87 -8.22
C LEU A 70 11.93 -3.74 -8.34
N SER A 71 11.82 -4.83 -9.09
CA SER A 71 12.89 -5.79 -9.37
C SER A 71 13.21 -5.76 -10.86
N PRO A 72 14.30 -5.10 -11.28
CA PRO A 72 14.58 -4.85 -12.69
C PRO A 72 15.14 -6.07 -13.44
N GLY A 73 15.54 -7.13 -12.71
CA GLY A 73 16.14 -8.34 -13.28
C GLY A 73 17.40 -8.02 -14.07
N LYS A 74 17.39 -8.24 -15.38
CA LYS A 74 18.50 -7.91 -16.30
C LYS A 74 18.38 -6.52 -16.95
N HIS A 75 17.26 -5.83 -16.75
CA HIS A 75 16.97 -4.55 -17.37
C HIS A 75 17.51 -3.38 -16.54
N THR A 76 17.64 -2.22 -17.16
CA THR A 76 17.79 -0.96 -16.43
C THR A 76 16.43 -0.28 -16.38
N VAL A 77 15.92 -0.07 -15.15
CA VAL A 77 14.63 0.60 -14.95
C VAL A 77 14.87 1.93 -14.26
N SER A 78 14.21 3.00 -14.69
CA SER A 78 14.14 4.24 -13.92
C SER A 78 12.69 4.69 -13.81
N ILE A 79 12.28 5.11 -12.63
CA ILE A 79 10.95 5.68 -12.45
C ILE A 79 11.03 7.14 -12.83
N THR A 80 10.20 7.56 -13.76
CA THR A 80 10.12 8.97 -14.19
C THR A 80 9.09 9.75 -13.39
N ARG A 81 8.05 9.06 -12.90
CA ARG A 81 7.01 9.64 -12.06
C ARG A 81 6.26 8.56 -11.30
N ALA A 82 5.94 8.82 -10.03
CA ALA A 82 4.84 8.11 -9.36
C ALA A 82 3.71 9.08 -9.05
N ARG A 83 2.47 8.59 -9.14
CA ARG A 83 1.30 9.39 -8.82
C ARG A 83 0.18 8.51 -8.29
N TRP A 84 -0.57 9.06 -7.37
CA TRP A 84 -1.84 8.50 -6.98
C TRP A 84 -2.94 9.28 -7.70
N VAL A 85 -3.68 8.60 -8.57
CA VAL A 85 -4.76 9.17 -9.35
C VAL A 85 -6.06 8.97 -8.58
N LEU A 86 -6.67 10.06 -8.14
CA LEU A 86 -7.90 10.08 -7.37
C LEU A 86 -8.95 10.94 -8.07
N HIS A 87 -10.09 10.36 -8.46
CA HIS A 87 -11.18 11.08 -9.14
C HIS A 87 -10.68 11.94 -10.34
N GLY A 88 -9.73 11.40 -11.11
CA GLY A 88 -9.10 12.09 -12.24
C GLY A 88 -8.02 13.11 -11.88
N GLN A 89 -7.78 13.40 -10.60
CA GLN A 89 -6.68 14.24 -10.13
C GLN A 89 -5.43 13.42 -9.87
N SER A 90 -4.28 13.92 -10.31
CA SER A 90 -2.97 13.27 -10.10
C SER A 90 -2.26 13.91 -8.92
N ILE A 91 -1.99 13.14 -7.87
CA ILE A 91 -1.31 13.58 -6.66
C ILE A 91 0.09 12.96 -6.63
N ALA A 92 1.12 13.80 -6.52
CA ALA A 92 2.50 13.34 -6.36
C ALA A 92 2.76 12.88 -4.92
N PRO A 93 3.64 11.89 -4.70
CA PRO A 93 4.07 11.53 -3.36
C PRO A 93 4.92 12.66 -2.74
N LYS A 94 5.07 12.63 -1.42
CA LYS A 94 5.90 13.60 -0.68
C LYS A 94 7.37 13.49 -1.04
N ASP A 95 7.84 12.26 -1.21
CA ASP A 95 9.23 11.96 -1.54
C ASP A 95 9.33 11.50 -3.01
N ALA A 96 10.31 12.04 -3.72
CA ALA A 96 10.59 11.74 -5.13
C ALA A 96 12.06 11.37 -5.36
N ASP A 97 12.79 10.98 -4.31
CA ASP A 97 14.23 10.70 -4.36
C ASP A 97 14.59 9.57 -5.32
N TYR A 98 13.65 8.72 -5.70
CA TYR A 98 13.83 7.63 -6.66
C TYR A 98 13.70 8.09 -8.12
N GLU A 99 13.11 9.26 -8.38
CA GLU A 99 12.80 9.70 -9.75
C GLU A 99 14.07 9.97 -10.56
N GLY A 100 14.08 9.49 -11.80
CA GLY A 100 15.20 9.63 -12.74
C GLY A 100 16.44 8.80 -12.40
N LYS A 101 16.49 8.14 -11.23
CA LYS A 101 17.62 7.31 -10.84
C LYS A 101 17.51 5.91 -11.46
N PRO A 102 18.60 5.35 -11.98
CA PRO A 102 18.61 3.97 -12.45
C PRO A 102 18.48 3.01 -11.26
N ILE A 103 17.56 2.06 -11.39
CA ILE A 103 17.32 0.95 -10.49
C ILE A 103 17.88 -0.30 -11.16
N THR A 104 18.96 -0.83 -10.58
CA THR A 104 19.70 -2.00 -11.10
C THR A 104 19.55 -3.24 -10.20
N GLY A 105 18.87 -3.11 -9.06
CA GLY A 105 18.56 -4.21 -8.15
C GLY A 105 17.20 -4.00 -7.47
N PRO A 106 16.68 -5.03 -6.78
CA PRO A 106 15.42 -4.95 -6.06
C PRO A 106 15.40 -3.74 -5.12
N THR A 107 14.44 -2.84 -5.31
CA THR A 107 14.35 -1.58 -4.56
C THR A 107 12.92 -1.37 -4.06
N LEU A 108 12.77 -1.21 -2.75
CA LEU A 108 11.52 -0.77 -2.14
C LEU A 108 11.36 0.74 -2.40
N LEU A 109 10.26 1.11 -3.05
CA LEU A 109 9.94 2.50 -3.33
C LEU A 109 9.33 3.14 -2.08
N ASN A 110 9.98 4.18 -1.56
CA ASN A 110 9.44 4.97 -0.46
C ASN A 110 8.36 5.93 -1.00
N LEU A 111 7.15 5.38 -1.21
CA LEU A 111 6.01 6.12 -1.73
C LEU A 111 5.10 6.51 -0.57
N ASN A 112 4.88 7.81 -0.39
CA ASN A 112 4.08 8.36 0.70
C ASN A 112 3.17 9.47 0.15
N TRP A 113 1.86 9.30 0.28
CA TRP A 113 0.88 10.33 -0.05
C TRP A 113 0.15 10.79 1.20
N GLU A 114 -0.20 12.08 1.23
CA GLU A 114 -1.18 12.61 2.17
C GLU A 114 -2.44 13.01 1.41
N PHE A 115 -3.59 12.70 1.99
CA PHE A 115 -4.87 12.91 1.35
C PHE A 115 -5.22 14.39 1.31
N PRO A 116 -5.70 14.91 0.16
CA PRO A 116 -6.21 16.27 0.10
C PRO A 116 -7.34 16.45 1.11
N LYS A 117 -7.32 17.55 1.86
CA LYS A 117 -8.39 17.96 2.79
C LYS A 117 -8.60 17.06 4.01
N GLY A 118 -7.64 16.18 4.36
CA GLY A 118 -7.71 15.36 5.57
C GLY A 118 -8.75 14.23 5.52
N THR A 119 -9.22 13.88 4.32
CA THR A 119 -10.05 12.69 4.12
C THR A 119 -9.24 11.43 4.44
N LYS A 120 -9.92 10.38 4.91
CA LYS A 120 -9.27 9.14 5.32
C LYS A 120 -8.91 8.27 4.13
N ALA A 121 -7.83 7.53 4.27
CA ALA A 121 -7.29 6.71 3.22
C ALA A 121 -8.23 5.59 2.74
N VAL A 122 -8.92 5.00 3.70
CA VAL A 122 -9.88 3.92 3.48
C VAL A 122 -11.15 4.33 2.71
N ASP A 123 -11.44 5.63 2.65
CA ASP A 123 -12.66 6.14 2.03
C ASP A 123 -12.47 6.38 0.52
N GLU A 124 -11.24 6.66 0.08
CA GLU A 124 -10.93 6.89 -1.34
C GLU A 124 -10.36 5.65 -2.04
N LEU A 125 -9.73 4.74 -1.29
CA LEU A 125 -9.17 3.52 -1.87
C LEU A 125 -10.27 2.60 -2.43
N GLY A 126 -10.17 2.30 -3.73
CA GLY A 126 -11.08 1.42 -4.45
C GLY A 126 -12.27 2.10 -5.12
N ALA A 127 -12.42 3.43 -4.97
CA ALA A 127 -13.41 4.25 -5.68
C ALA A 127 -12.82 4.85 -6.96
N ASP A 128 -12.33 3.99 -7.87
CA ASP A 128 -11.60 4.37 -9.09
C ASP A 128 -10.20 4.98 -8.86
N SER A 129 -9.65 4.83 -7.66
CA SER A 129 -8.30 5.26 -7.34
C SER A 129 -7.24 4.28 -7.90
N ILE A 130 -6.19 4.78 -8.53
CA ILE A 130 -5.05 3.96 -8.97
C ILE A 130 -3.72 4.59 -8.53
N ILE A 131 -2.76 3.75 -8.15
CA ILE A 131 -1.36 4.20 -8.10
C ILE A 131 -0.76 3.94 -9.48
N ARG A 132 -0.21 4.97 -10.12
CA ARG A 132 0.45 4.86 -11.43
C ARG A 132 1.93 5.15 -11.28
N LEU A 133 2.74 4.25 -11.84
CA LEU A 133 4.18 4.38 -11.97
C LEU A 133 4.50 4.55 -13.46
N ASP A 134 5.00 5.72 -13.84
CA ASP A 134 5.54 5.97 -15.17
C ASP A 134 7.05 5.75 -15.12
N MET A 135 7.58 4.87 -15.95
CA MET A 135 8.95 4.40 -15.91
C MET A 135 9.55 4.25 -17.30
N VAL A 136 10.87 4.14 -17.36
CA VAL A 136 11.63 3.78 -18.55
C VAL A 136 12.31 2.45 -18.29
N VAL A 137 12.12 1.49 -19.19
CA VAL A 137 12.75 0.16 -19.13
C VAL A 137 13.60 0.02 -20.39
N ASP A 138 14.92 -0.05 -20.23
CA ASP A 138 15.89 -0.08 -21.33
C ASP A 138 15.70 1.03 -22.38
N GLY A 139 15.30 2.22 -21.94
CA GLY A 139 15.05 3.37 -22.82
C GLY A 139 13.62 3.48 -23.34
N GLU A 140 12.78 2.45 -23.18
CA GLU A 140 11.40 2.46 -23.63
C GLU A 140 10.43 2.91 -22.52
N PRO A 141 9.53 3.87 -22.78
CA PRO A 141 8.56 4.33 -21.79
C PRO A 141 7.52 3.25 -21.50
N ARG A 142 7.18 3.08 -20.23
CA ARG A 142 6.13 2.18 -19.74
C ARG A 142 5.35 2.84 -18.61
N SER A 143 4.07 2.51 -18.52
CA SER A 143 3.22 2.89 -17.39
C SER A 143 2.65 1.64 -16.75
N VAL A 144 2.70 1.58 -15.43
CA VAL A 144 2.14 0.51 -14.62
C VAL A 144 1.08 1.10 -13.70
N ASP A 145 -0.12 0.53 -13.78
CA ASP A 145 -1.22 0.86 -12.90
C ASP A 145 -1.37 -0.22 -11.82
N VAL A 146 -1.53 0.25 -10.58
CA VAL A 146 -1.85 -0.56 -9.41
C VAL A 146 -3.27 -0.20 -8.96
N PRO A 147 -4.31 -0.74 -9.62
CA PRO A 147 -5.67 -0.67 -9.11
C PRO A 147 -5.76 -1.43 -7.79
N MET A 148 -6.44 -0.87 -6.80
CA MET A 148 -6.53 -1.47 -5.46
C MET A 148 -7.97 -1.87 -5.16
N VAL A 149 -8.17 -3.09 -4.68
CA VAL A 149 -9.47 -3.60 -4.24
C VAL A 149 -9.42 -4.06 -2.79
N LEU A 150 -10.56 -3.97 -2.10
CA LEU A 150 -10.68 -4.46 -0.73
C LEU A 150 -10.55 -6.00 -0.72
N LYS A 151 -9.59 -6.52 0.05
CA LYS A 151 -9.44 -7.96 0.28
C LYS A 151 -10.58 -8.42 1.20
N LYS A 152 -11.45 -9.29 0.68
CA LYS A 152 -12.64 -9.81 1.37
C LYS A 152 -12.28 -10.80 2.46
#